data_AF-A0A1G5QG41-F1
#
_entry.id   AF-A0A1G5QG41-F1
#
_cell.length_a   1.000
_cell.length_b   1.000
_cell.length_c   1.000
_cell.angle_alpha   90.00
_cell.angle_beta   90.00
_cell.angle_gamma   90.00
#
_symmetry.space_group_name_H-M   'P 1'
#
loop_
_entity.id
_entity.type
_entity.pdbx_description
1 polymer ?
#
loop_
_entity_poly.entity_id
_entity_poly.type
_entity_poly.pdbx_seq_one_letter_code
_entity_poly.pdbx_strand_id
1 'polypeptide(L)'
;MEDVKILIEYAGLALEFAGMVVIVLGAVYSTAQAIHLWFGTTNRNTIFLQFRIQLGRGILLGLEFLVAGDIINTIAIEPSYNSVGVLAAIVLVRTFLSFTLEVEMTGRWPWQAETETERP
;
A
#
# COMPACT_ATOMS: atom_id res chain seq x y z
N MET A 1 6.08 11.20 29.91
CA MET A 1 5.17 10.49 28.97
C MET A 1 5.20 11.15 27.60
N GLU A 2 5.53 12.44 27.50
CA GLU A 2 5.79 13.14 26.24
C GLU A 2 6.88 12.49 25.36
N ASP A 3 7.99 12.01 25.94
CA ASP A 3 9.08 11.41 25.15
C ASP A 3 8.63 10.16 24.38
N VAL A 4 7.70 9.39 24.95
CA VAL A 4 7.14 8.19 24.31
C VAL A 4 6.24 8.57 23.15
N LYS A 5 5.44 9.64 23.28
CA LYS A 5 4.57 10.12 22.19
C LYS A 5 5.38 10.60 20.99
N ILE A 6 6.43 11.36 21.25
CA ILE A 6 7.35 11.87 20.22
C ILE A 6 8.00 10.69 19.48
N LEU A 7 8.47 9.67 20.21
CA LEU A 7 9.07 8.49 19.59
C LEU A 7 8.08 7.72 18.70
N ILE A 8 6.84 7.56 19.16
CA ILE A 8 5.78 6.85 18.43
C ILE A 8 5.40 7.62 17.14
N GLU A 9 5.26 8.94 17.22
CA GLU A 9 4.96 9.79 16.06
C GLU A 9 6.07 9.71 15.00
N TYR A 10 7.34 9.79 15.41
CA TYR A 10 8.46 9.62 14.48
C TYR A 10 8.54 8.20 13.90
N ALA A 11 8.19 7.17 14.67
CA ALA A 11 8.17 5.80 14.17
C ALA A 11 7.07 5.61 13.10
N GLY A 12 5.87 6.14 13.34
CA GLY A 12 4.77 6.12 12.37
C GLY A 12 5.16 6.82 11.07
N LEU A 13 5.70 8.05 11.18
CA LEU A 13 6.17 8.84 10.05
C LEU A 13 7.31 8.14 9.28
N ALA A 14 8.24 7.50 9.99
CA ALA A 14 9.32 6.74 9.36
C ALA A 14 8.80 5.55 8.54
N LEU A 15 7.80 4.82 9.05
CA LEU A 15 7.17 3.71 8.33
C LEU A 15 6.38 4.20 7.11
N GLU A 16 5.63 5.30 7.27
CA GLU A 16 4.91 5.91 6.14
C GLU A 16 5.86 6.35 5.03
N PHE A 17 6.96 7.01 5.40
CA PHE A 17 7.98 7.44 4.47
C PHE A 17 8.65 6.24 3.78
N ALA A 18 9.00 5.20 4.54
CA ALA A 18 9.58 3.97 3.98
C ALA A 18 8.63 3.32 2.97
N GLY A 19 7.34 3.19 3.31
CA GLY A 19 6.32 2.64 2.42
C GLY A 19 6.20 3.45 1.13
N MET A 20 6.12 4.77 1.23
CA MET A 20 6.10 5.68 0.06
C MET A 20 7.33 5.48 -0.82
N VAL A 21 8.53 5.45 -0.23
CA VAL A 21 9.79 5.24 -0.95
C VAL A 21 9.78 3.89 -1.68
N VAL A 22 9.34 2.82 -1.04
CA VAL A 22 9.26 1.48 -1.64
C VAL A 22 8.31 1.46 -2.84
N ILE A 23 7.13 2.09 -2.74
CA ILE A 23 6.18 2.19 -3.85
C ILE A 23 6.80 2.93 -5.03
N VAL A 24 7.40 4.10 -4.77
CA VAL A 24 8.01 4.94 -5.80
C VAL A 24 9.16 4.19 -6.48
N LEU A 25 10.07 3.60 -5.71
CA LEU A 25 11.19 2.84 -6.26
C LEU A 25 10.72 1.61 -7.05
N GLY A 26 9.73 0.87 -6.55
CA GLY A 26 9.15 -0.26 -7.26
C GLY A 26 8.51 0.14 -8.59
N ALA A 27 7.79 1.26 -8.61
CA ALA A 27 7.18 1.81 -9.83
C ALA A 27 8.24 2.29 -10.83
N VAL A 28 9.25 3.03 -10.38
CA VAL A 28 10.36 3.50 -11.22
C VAL A 28 11.14 2.31 -11.80
N TYR A 29 11.50 1.33 -10.97
CA TYR A 29 12.22 0.13 -11.40
C TYR A 29 11.44 -0.67 -12.44
N SER A 30 10.16 -0.94 -12.16
CA SER A 30 9.30 -1.69 -13.08
C SER A 30 9.15 -0.97 -14.42
N THR A 31 8.99 0.35 -14.39
CA THR A 31 8.88 1.19 -15.60
C THR A 31 10.18 1.21 -16.39
N ALA A 32 11.31 1.42 -15.74
CA ALA A 32 12.62 1.44 -16.38
C ALA A 32 12.93 0.08 -17.05
N GLN A 33 12.61 -1.02 -16.38
CA GLN A 33 12.79 -2.35 -16.94
C GLN A 33 11.85 -2.60 -18.14
N ALA A 34 10.59 -2.18 -18.06
CA ALA A 34 9.64 -2.29 -19.16
C ALA A 34 10.10 -1.50 -20.39
N ILE A 35 10.60 -0.27 -20.21
CA ILE A 35 11.18 0.55 -21.27
C ILE A 35 12.40 -0.13 -21.87
N HIS A 36 13.31 -0.66 -21.04
CA HIS A 36 14.49 -1.37 -21.52
C HIS A 36 14.12 -2.61 -22.36
N LEU A 37 13.13 -3.38 -21.94
CA LEU A 37 12.63 -4.55 -22.67
C LEU A 37 11.89 -4.17 -23.95
N TRP A 38 11.24 -2.99 -23.98
CA TRP A 38 10.52 -2.49 -25.15
C TRP A 38 11.44 -2.19 -26.34
N PHE A 39 12.67 -1.77 -26.08
CA PHE A 39 13.67 -1.56 -27.14
C PHE A 39 14.29 -2.86 -27.67
N GLY A 40 13.99 -4.01 -27.05
CA GLY A 40 14.39 -5.34 -27.54
C GLY A 40 13.34 -6.02 -28.44
N THR A 41 13.60 -7.26 -28.85
CA THR A 41 12.68 -8.09 -29.67
C THR A 41 11.64 -8.86 -28.82
N THR A 42 11.43 -8.45 -27.57
CA THR A 42 10.53 -9.17 -26.64
C THR A 42 9.07 -8.89 -26.99
N ASN A 43 8.22 -9.91 -26.93
CA ASN A 43 6.79 -9.77 -27.17
C ASN A 43 6.14 -8.79 -26.18
N ARG A 44 5.38 -7.82 -26.69
CA ARG A 44 4.71 -6.76 -25.88
C ARG A 44 3.83 -7.33 -24.77
N ASN A 45 3.19 -8.48 -25.01
CA ASN A 45 2.33 -9.11 -24.00
C ASN A 45 3.13 -9.58 -22.77
N THR A 46 4.34 -10.10 -22.99
CA THR A 46 5.23 -10.54 -21.92
C THR A 46 5.76 -9.35 -21.12
N ILE A 47 6.09 -8.24 -21.79
CA ILE A 47 6.55 -7.00 -21.13
C ILE A 47 5.46 -6.46 -20.21
N PHE A 48 4.22 -6.39 -20.71
CA PHE A 48 3.09 -5.89 -19.92
C PHE A 48 2.79 -6.76 -18.69
N LEU A 49 2.82 -8.09 -18.85
CA LEU A 49 2.61 -9.00 -17.72
C LEU A 49 3.70 -8.87 -16.66
N GLN A 50 4.97 -8.81 -17.07
CA GLN A 50 6.09 -8.66 -16.13
C GLN A 50 6.06 -7.30 -15.43
N PHE A 51 5.70 -6.23 -16.13
CA PHE A 51 5.51 -4.90 -15.56
C PHE A 51 4.45 -4.92 -14.46
N ARG A 52 3.27 -5.49 -14.72
CA ARG A 52 2.20 -5.58 -13.72
C ARG A 52 2.60 -6.39 -12.49
N ILE A 53 3.33 -7.50 -12.67
CA ILE A 53 3.78 -8.34 -11.55
C ILE A 53 4.78 -7.58 -10.67
N GLN A 54 5.76 -6.89 -11.26
CA GLN A 54 6.78 -6.17 -10.50
C GLN A 54 6.22 -4.91 -9.83
N LEU A 55 5.38 -4.17 -10.54
CA LEU A 55 4.68 -3.01 -10.00
C LEU A 55 3.77 -3.44 -8.83
N GLY A 56 3.01 -4.51 -9.00
CA GLY A 56 2.15 -5.06 -7.94
C GLY A 56 2.92 -5.49 -6.70
N ARG A 57 4.08 -6.15 -6.86
CA ARG A 57 4.97 -6.52 -5.74
C ARG A 57 5.50 -5.32 -4.98
N GLY A 58 5.94 -4.27 -5.69
CA GLY A 58 6.43 -3.04 -5.08
C GLY A 58 5.32 -2.29 -4.32
N ILE A 59 4.12 -2.24 -4.90
CA ILE A 59 2.95 -1.64 -4.25
C ILE A 59 2.56 -2.42 -2.99
N LEU A 60 2.44 -3.75 -3.08
CA LEU A 60 2.03 -4.59 -1.94
C LEU A 60 2.99 -4.44 -0.76
N LEU A 61 4.30 -4.51 -1.01
CA LEU A 61 5.31 -4.30 0.02
C LEU A 61 5.21 -2.90 0.64
N GLY A 62 5.06 -1.88 -0.20
CA GLY A 62 4.88 -0.51 0.28
C GLY A 62 3.63 -0.33 1.14
N LEU A 63 2.54 -1.01 0.79
CA LEU A 63 1.30 -1.02 1.57
C LEU A 63 1.47 -1.66 2.95
N GLU A 64 2.31 -2.69 3.10
CA GLU A 64 2.62 -3.27 4.42
C GLU A 64 3.23 -2.22 5.36
N PHE A 65 4.17 -1.41 4.87
CA PHE A 65 4.77 -0.31 5.63
C PHE A 65 3.79 0.82 5.92
N LEU A 66 3.00 1.22 4.91
CA LEU A 66 1.98 2.26 5.08
C LEU A 66 0.97 1.83 6.15
N VAL A 67 0.43 0.62 6.09
CA VAL A 67 -0.51 0.07 7.09
C VAL A 67 0.11 0.08 8.48
N ALA A 68 1.37 -0.32 8.62
CA ALA A 68 2.07 -0.29 9.90
C ALA A 68 2.19 1.14 10.47
N GLY A 69 2.59 2.13 9.66
CA GLY A 69 2.69 3.53 10.10
C GLY A 69 1.37 4.11 10.60
N ASP A 70 0.27 3.75 9.94
CA ASP A 70 -1.07 4.15 10.34
C ASP A 70 -1.52 3.57 11.67
N ILE A 71 -1.29 2.27 11.88
CA ILE A 71 -1.66 1.60 13.12
C ILE A 71 -0.97 2.31 14.28
N ILE A 72 0.32 2.65 14.11
CA ILE A 72 1.10 3.39 15.09
C ILE A 72 0.47 4.76 15.36
N ASN A 73 0.22 5.55 14.31
CA ASN A 73 -0.36 6.89 14.44
C ASN A 73 -1.77 6.89 15.06
N THR A 74 -2.56 5.83 14.81
CA THR A 74 -3.93 5.72 15.34
C THR A 74 -3.94 5.42 16.84
N ILE A 75 -2.97 4.67 17.36
CA ILE A 75 -2.89 4.29 18.79
C ILE A 75 -2.22 5.38 19.63
N ALA A 76 -1.35 6.21 19.03
CA ALA A 76 -0.50 7.18 19.72
C ALA A 76 -1.22 8.42 20.29
N ILE A 77 -2.37 8.78 19.72
CA ILE A 77 -3.00 10.08 19.96
C ILE A 77 -3.93 10.02 21.17
N GLU A 78 -3.62 10.83 22.18
CA GLU A 78 -4.46 11.02 23.36
C GLU A 78 -5.82 11.59 22.93
N PRO A 79 -6.95 10.97 23.31
CA PRO A 79 -8.24 11.32 22.74
C PRO A 79 -8.71 12.70 23.24
N SER A 80 -8.53 13.72 22.41
CA SER A 80 -9.31 14.96 22.47
C SER A 80 -10.39 14.92 21.39
N TYR A 81 -11.61 15.35 21.68
CA TYR A 81 -12.72 15.25 20.70
C TYR A 81 -12.41 15.89 19.33
N ASN A 82 -11.64 16.98 19.29
CA ASN A 82 -11.21 17.60 18.03
C ASN A 82 -10.11 16.80 17.31
N SER A 83 -9.10 16.33 18.05
CA SER A 83 -7.99 15.54 17.47
C SER A 83 -8.49 14.19 16.95
N VAL A 84 -9.44 13.57 17.65
CA VAL A 84 -10.10 12.32 17.25
C VAL A 84 -10.92 12.52 15.97
N GLY A 85 -11.58 13.68 15.79
CA GLY A 85 -12.34 13.97 14.58
C GLY A 85 -11.46 14.04 13.33
N VAL A 86 -10.32 14.73 13.40
CA VAL A 86 -9.36 14.81 12.28
C VAL A 86 -8.73 13.45 12.00
N LEU A 87 -8.31 12.74 13.05
CA LEU A 87 -7.73 11.40 12.93
C LEU A 87 -8.72 10.41 12.30
N ALA A 88 -9.98 10.41 12.75
CA ALA A 88 -11.03 9.57 12.20
C ALA A 88 -11.25 9.87 10.71
N ALA A 89 -11.25 11.13 10.30
CA ALA A 89 -11.38 11.51 8.89
C ALA A 89 -10.20 11.00 8.05
N ILE A 90 -8.96 11.11 8.53
CA ILE A 90 -7.76 10.62 7.84
C ILE A 90 -7.81 9.10 7.69
N VAL A 91 -8.11 8.37 8.77
CA VAL A 91 -8.23 6.90 8.74
C VAL A 91 -9.32 6.46 7.76
N LEU A 92 -10.48 7.13 7.75
CA LEU A 92 -11.60 6.80 6.88
C LEU A 92 -11.24 7.00 5.40
N VAL A 93 -10.59 8.12 5.05
CA VAL A 93 -10.07 8.36 3.70
C VAL A 93 -9.11 7.25 3.29
N ARG A 94 -8.22 6.85 4.19
CA ARG A 94 -7.21 5.83 3.87
C ARG A 94 -7.81 4.45 3.71
N THR A 95 -8.69 4.03 4.61
CA THR A 95 -9.41 2.76 4.47
C THR A 95 -10.17 2.73 3.15
N PHE A 96 -10.85 3.82 2.77
CA PHE A 96 -11.58 3.89 1.52
C PHE A 96 -10.68 3.81 0.27
N LEU A 97 -9.56 4.54 0.26
CA LEU A 97 -8.61 4.53 -0.85
C LEU A 97 -7.90 3.18 -0.99
N SER A 98 -7.36 2.64 0.11
CA SER A 98 -6.71 1.34 0.12
C SER A 98 -7.67 0.23 -0.34
N PHE A 99 -8.90 0.26 0.16
CA PHE A 99 -9.95 -0.68 -0.23
C PHE A 99 -10.30 -0.58 -1.73
N THR A 100 -10.45 0.64 -2.27
CA THR A 100 -10.79 0.85 -3.68
C THR A 100 -9.69 0.33 -4.61
N LEU A 101 -8.42 0.60 -4.27
CA LEU A 101 -7.27 0.13 -5.04
C LEU A 101 -7.15 -1.39 -5.03
N GLU A 102 -7.41 -2.03 -3.90
CA GLU A 102 -7.37 -3.49 -3.79
C GLU A 102 -8.45 -4.15 -4.66
N VAL A 103 -9.68 -3.62 -4.64
CA VAL A 103 -10.79 -4.07 -5.50
C VAL A 103 -10.47 -3.87 -6.99
N GLU A 104 -9.88 -2.74 -7.36
CA GLU A 104 -9.48 -2.47 -8.75
C GLU A 104 -8.38 -3.43 -9.22
N MET A 105 -7.40 -3.73 -8.36
CA MET A 105 -6.31 -4.63 -8.70
C MET A 105 -6.73 -6.11 -8.78
N THR A 106 -7.58 -6.58 -7.87
CA THR A 106 -8.06 -7.97 -7.84
C THR A 106 -9.30 -8.21 -8.70
N GLY A 107 -10.05 -7.16 -9.06
CA GLY A 107 -11.33 -7.26 -9.77
C GLY A 107 -12.41 -7.99 -8.96
N ARG A 108 -12.18 -8.17 -7.66
CA ARG A 108 -13.01 -8.95 -6.74
C ARG A 108 -13.27 -8.11 -5.51
N TRP A 109 -14.48 -8.22 -4.97
CA TRP A 109 -14.76 -7.61 -3.68
C TRP A 109 -14.08 -8.42 -2.58
N PRO A 110 -13.47 -7.81 -1.55
CA PRO A 110 -12.71 -8.54 -0.53
C PRO A 110 -13.55 -9.49 0.33
N TRP A 111 -14.88 -9.34 0.32
CA TRP A 111 -15.82 -10.29 0.94
C TRP A 111 -16.29 -11.40 0.00
N GLN A 112 -15.75 -11.51 -1.21
CA GLN A 112 -15.95 -12.69 -2.05
C GLN A 112 -15.08 -13.82 -1.48
N ALA A 113 -15.72 -14.68 -0.67
CA ALA A 113 -15.12 -15.92 -0.24
C ALA A 113 -14.62 -16.69 -1.47
N GLU A 114 -13.41 -17.24 -1.37
CA GLU A 114 -12.87 -18.16 -2.35
C GLU A 114 -13.84 -19.32 -2.42
N THR A 115 -14.61 -19.42 -3.51
CA THR A 115 -15.48 -20.57 -3.74
C THR A 115 -14.55 -21.74 -3.97
N GLU A 116 -14.18 -22.39 -2.87
CA GLU A 116 -13.55 -23.69 -2.81
C GLU A 116 -14.43 -24.59 -3.65
N THR A 117 -13.99 -24.78 -4.89
CA THR A 117 -14.61 -25.75 -5.78
C THR A 117 -14.18 -27.08 -5.21
N GLU A 118 -14.95 -27.58 -4.25
CA GLU A 118 -14.98 -28.97 -3.84
C GLU A 118 -15.01 -29.79 -5.12
N ARG A 119 -13.89 -30.42 -5.45
CA ARG A 119 -13.86 -31.47 -6.47
C ARG A 119 -13.90 -32.80 -5.71
N PRO A 120 -14.92 -33.63 -5.97
CA PRO A 120 -15.08 -34.95 -5.34
C PRO A 120 -13.98 -35.94 -5.76
#